data_AF-A0A965C2C2-F1
#
_entry.id   AF-A0A965C2C2-F1
#
_cell.length_a   1.000
_cell.length_b   1.000
_cell.length_c   1.000
_cell.angle_alpha   90.00
_cell.angle_beta   90.00
_cell.angle_gamma   90.00
#
_symmetry.space_group_name_H-M   'P 1'
#
loop_
_entity.id
_entity.type
_entity.pdbx_description
1 polymer ?
#
loop_
_entity_poly.entity_id
_entity_poly.type
_entity_poly.pdbx_seq_one_letter_code
_entity_poly.pdbx_strand_id
1 'polypeptide(L)'
;MMLNLTIRSEHLRALISAWIAILACSLGLALYSQHSLGMMPCPWCVIQRLLMLLSLALSFLMLSSIRLPIAMLVPALAHLLLQLAGMAASMYQALVASHDSQCAMGLADRLLMASGLEQSWPWMFAASSSCAEAANASLFGLSFPWLGFGLFSIGVVQSLVCIRLSLRASFRPLLHEANSR
;
A
#
# COMPACT_ATOMS: atom_id res chain seq x y z
N MET A 1 -21.93 20.72 -17.57
CA MET A 1 -20.72 20.46 -16.74
C MET A 1 -21.01 19.57 -15.52
N MET A 2 -22.12 19.76 -14.80
CA MET A 2 -22.42 19.03 -13.55
C MET A 2 -22.62 17.51 -13.73
N LEU A 3 -23.33 17.05 -14.77
CA LEU A 3 -23.58 15.60 -14.98
C LEU A 3 -22.29 14.76 -15.12
N ASN A 4 -21.26 15.34 -15.74
CA ASN A 4 -19.97 14.67 -15.98
C ASN A 4 -19.08 14.66 -14.71
N LEU A 5 -19.30 15.60 -13.78
CA LEU A 5 -18.62 15.63 -12.49
C LEU A 5 -19.14 14.54 -11.55
N THR A 6 -20.46 14.31 -11.54
CA THR A 6 -21.11 13.30 -10.69
C THR A 6 -20.75 11.87 -11.12
N ILE A 7 -20.81 11.57 -12.42
CA ILE A 7 -20.43 10.23 -12.93
C ILE A 7 -18.97 9.93 -12.59
N ARG A 8 -18.08 10.92 -12.75
CA ARG A 8 -16.66 10.77 -12.41
C ARG A 8 -16.41 10.56 -10.92
N SER A 9 -17.14 11.25 -10.03
CA SER A 9 -16.97 11.04 -8.59
C SER A 9 -17.40 9.65 -8.16
N GLU A 10 -18.45 9.09 -8.77
CA GLU A 10 -18.87 7.71 -8.49
C GLU A 10 -17.82 6.68 -8.91
N HIS A 11 -17.23 6.80 -10.11
CA HIS A 11 -16.14 5.92 -10.53
C HIS A 11 -14.92 6.01 -9.62
N LEU A 12 -14.53 7.21 -9.20
CA LEU A 12 -13.37 7.40 -8.34
C LEU A 12 -13.62 6.87 -6.92
N ARG A 13 -14.85 7.04 -6.39
CA ARG A 13 -15.29 6.42 -5.14
C ARG A 13 -15.27 4.90 -5.24
N ALA A 14 -15.76 4.33 -6.34
CA ALA A 14 -15.73 2.89 -6.57
C ALA A 14 -14.30 2.35 -6.62
N LEU A 15 -13.37 3.03 -7.32
CA LEU A 15 -11.96 2.61 -7.37
C LEU A 15 -11.29 2.66 -6.00
N ILE A 16 -11.48 3.74 -5.23
CA ILE A 16 -10.88 3.89 -3.90
C ILE A 16 -11.49 2.88 -2.91
N SER A 17 -12.81 2.69 -2.93
CA SER A 17 -13.47 1.71 -2.04
C SER A 17 -13.10 0.27 -2.38
N ALA A 18 -12.99 -0.09 -3.66
CA ALA A 18 -12.48 -1.39 -4.07
C ALA A 18 -11.06 -1.62 -3.56
N TRP A 19 -10.18 -0.61 -3.66
CA TRP A 19 -8.82 -0.69 -3.14
C TRP A 19 -8.78 -0.89 -1.62
N ILE A 20 -9.59 -0.13 -0.87
CA ILE A 20 -9.76 -0.28 0.59
C ILE A 20 -10.19 -1.72 0.93
N ALA A 21 -11.15 -2.28 0.20
CA ALA A 21 -11.64 -3.64 0.43
C ALA A 21 -10.54 -4.70 0.18
N ILE A 22 -9.75 -4.53 -0.88
CA ILE A 22 -8.62 -5.42 -1.20
C ILE A 22 -7.56 -5.35 -0.07
N LEU A 23 -7.19 -4.15 0.37
CA LEU A 23 -6.24 -3.97 1.47
C LEU A 23 -6.73 -4.61 2.78
N ALA A 24 -8.00 -4.37 3.14
CA ALA A 24 -8.60 -4.94 4.34
C ALA A 24 -8.63 -6.48 4.28
N CYS A 25 -8.97 -7.06 3.13
CA CYS A 25 -8.93 -8.50 2.90
C CYS A 25 -7.50 -9.05 3.01
N SER A 26 -6.51 -8.39 2.41
CA SER A 26 -5.10 -8.79 2.48
C SER A 26 -4.55 -8.74 3.91
N LEU A 27 -4.85 -7.68 4.66
CA LEU A 27 -4.48 -7.55 6.07
C LEU A 27 -5.16 -8.62 6.93
N GLY A 28 -6.45 -8.89 6.69
CA GLY A 28 -7.20 -9.94 7.36
C GLY A 28 -6.61 -11.33 7.10
N LEU A 29 -6.27 -11.63 5.85
CA LEU A 29 -5.64 -12.91 5.48
C LEU A 29 -4.25 -13.07 6.13
N ALA A 30 -3.46 -11.99 6.20
CA ALA A 30 -2.15 -12.01 6.85
C ALA A 30 -2.23 -12.17 8.38
N LEU A 31 -3.24 -11.59 9.03
CA LEU A 31 -3.49 -11.80 10.46
C LEU A 31 -4.03 -13.19 10.74
N TYR A 32 -4.90 -13.69 9.86
CA TYR A 32 -5.44 -15.05 9.93
C TYR A 32 -4.32 -16.09 9.81
N SER A 33 -3.40 -15.93 8.85
CA SER A 33 -2.26 -16.84 8.70
C SER A 33 -1.34 -16.81 9.93
N GLN A 34 -1.15 -15.66 10.56
CA GLN A 34 -0.34 -15.56 11.78
C GLN A 34 -1.00 -16.25 12.98
N HIS A 35 -2.30 -16.03 13.21
CA HIS A 35 -3.00 -16.56 14.40
C HIS A 35 -3.43 -18.02 14.24
N SER A 36 -3.82 -18.43 13.02
CA SER A 36 -4.39 -19.77 12.79
C SER A 36 -3.36 -20.78 12.29
N LEU A 37 -2.35 -20.34 11.52
CA LEU A 37 -1.30 -21.22 10.99
C LEU A 37 0.00 -21.15 11.81
N GLY A 38 0.07 -20.28 12.83
CA GLY A 38 1.24 -20.14 13.71
C GLY A 38 2.51 -19.66 13.00
N MET A 39 2.36 -19.06 11.80
CA MET A 39 3.49 -18.64 10.99
C MET A 39 4.03 -17.33 11.53
N MET A 40 5.28 -17.34 12.01
CA MET A 40 5.94 -16.15 12.53
C MET A 40 6.30 -15.18 11.38
N PRO A 41 6.03 -13.87 11.53
CA PRO A 41 6.27 -12.91 10.47
C PRO A 41 7.73 -12.45 10.44
N CYS A 42 8.23 -12.20 9.22
CA CYS A 42 9.56 -11.63 9.00
C CYS A 42 9.55 -10.09 9.21
N PRO A 43 10.69 -9.45 9.57
CA PRO A 43 10.76 -7.99 9.74
C PRO A 43 10.30 -7.19 8.51
N TRP A 44 10.62 -7.66 7.31
CA TRP A 44 10.17 -7.05 6.05
C TRP A 44 8.65 -7.18 5.83
N CYS A 45 8.07 -8.29 6.25
CA CYS A 45 6.64 -8.57 6.19
C CYS A 45 5.88 -7.59 7.12
N VAL A 46 6.47 -7.29 8.28
CA VAL A 46 5.94 -6.31 9.23
C VAL A 46 5.98 -4.89 8.64
N ILE A 47 7.06 -4.52 7.95
CA ILE A 47 7.13 -3.24 7.23
C ILE A 47 6.09 -3.17 6.11
N GLN A 48 5.90 -4.23 5.34
CA GLN A 48 4.85 -4.28 4.32
C GLN A 48 3.46 -4.03 4.91
N ARG A 49 3.15 -4.63 6.07
CA ARG A 49 1.89 -4.36 6.80
C ARG A 49 1.76 -2.90 7.21
N LEU A 50 2.84 -2.28 7.71
CA LEU A 50 2.85 -0.86 8.03
C LEU A 50 2.54 0.00 6.80
N LEU A 51 3.16 -0.30 5.67
CA LEU A 51 2.91 0.40 4.40
C LEU A 51 1.46 0.19 3.92
N MET A 52 0.88 -0.99 4.09
CA MET A 52 -0.54 -1.24 3.78
C MET A 52 -1.47 -0.42 4.69
N LEU A 53 -1.17 -0.29 5.98
CA LEU A 53 -1.96 0.52 6.92
C LEU A 53 -1.89 2.02 6.60
N LEU A 54 -0.69 2.52 6.27
CA LEU A 54 -0.51 3.90 5.82
C LEU A 54 -1.24 4.15 4.49
N SER A 55 -1.21 3.17 3.57
CA SER A 55 -1.96 3.22 2.32
C SER A 55 -3.48 3.26 2.55
N LEU A 56 -3.97 2.49 3.51
CA LEU A 56 -5.37 2.49 3.92
C LEU A 56 -5.77 3.87 4.46
N ALA A 57 -4.98 4.46 5.36
CA ALA A 57 -5.23 5.79 5.90
C ALA A 57 -5.26 6.88 4.81
N LEU A 58 -4.30 6.84 3.87
CA LEU A 58 -4.29 7.75 2.72
C LEU A 58 -5.50 7.55 1.80
N SER A 59 -5.97 6.32 1.63
CA SER A 59 -7.16 6.01 0.82
C SER A 59 -8.43 6.65 1.41
N PHE A 60 -8.58 6.63 2.75
CA PHE A 60 -9.67 7.36 3.43
C PHE A 60 -9.55 8.88 3.27
N LEU A 61 -8.32 9.41 3.30
CA LEU A 61 -8.08 10.83 3.06
C LEU A 61 -8.45 11.23 1.61
N MET A 62 -8.08 10.40 0.63
CA MET A 62 -8.47 10.58 -0.78
C MET A 62 -10.00 10.55 -0.97
N LEU A 63 -10.71 9.67 -0.25
CA LEU A 63 -12.17 9.59 -0.29
C LEU A 63 -12.81 10.87 0.28
N SER A 64 -12.25 11.42 1.35
CA SER A 64 -12.70 12.69 1.95
C SER A 64 -12.50 13.89 1.00
N SER A 65 -11.41 13.89 0.22
CA SER A 65 -11.06 14.98 -0.71
C SER A 65 -11.68 14.84 -2.11
N ILE A 66 -12.56 13.86 -2.36
CA ILE A 66 -13.06 13.51 -3.70
C ILE A 66 -13.80 14.64 -4.43
N ARG A 67 -14.35 15.61 -3.69
CA ARG A 67 -15.08 16.75 -4.25
C ARG A 67 -14.15 17.84 -4.81
N LEU A 68 -12.89 17.87 -4.39
CA LEU A 68 -11.91 18.89 -4.75
C LEU A 68 -10.70 18.22 -5.44
N PRO A 69 -10.61 18.27 -6.79
CA PRO A 69 -9.58 17.52 -7.53
C PRO A 69 -8.15 17.93 -7.16
N ILE A 70 -7.94 19.20 -6.79
CA ILE A 70 -6.64 19.72 -6.35
C ILE A 70 -6.26 19.19 -4.96
N ALA A 71 -7.22 19.11 -4.04
CA ALA A 71 -6.99 18.60 -2.68
C ALA A 71 -6.69 17.09 -2.69
N MET A 72 -7.15 16.37 -3.71
CA MET A 72 -6.87 14.94 -3.90
C MET A 72 -5.45 14.66 -4.42
N LEU A 73 -4.78 15.64 -5.03
CA LEU A 73 -3.48 15.41 -5.67
C LEU A 73 -2.39 15.07 -4.65
N VAL A 74 -2.37 15.78 -3.52
CA VAL A 74 -1.42 15.58 -2.42
C VAL A 74 -1.50 14.16 -1.84
N PRO A 75 -2.67 13.68 -1.35
CA PRO A 75 -2.76 12.33 -0.81
C PRO A 75 -2.55 11.26 -1.88
N ALA A 76 -2.93 11.51 -3.14
CA ALA A 76 -2.69 10.55 -4.24
C ALA A 76 -1.20 10.41 -4.58
N LEU A 77 -0.43 11.51 -4.57
CA LEU A 77 1.02 11.47 -4.76
C LEU A 77 1.73 10.80 -3.58
N ALA A 78 1.34 11.12 -2.35
CA ALA A 78 1.86 10.45 -1.16
C ALA A 78 1.57 8.94 -1.21
N HIS A 79 0.35 8.57 -1.62
CA HIS A 79 -0.04 7.17 -1.80
C HIS A 79 0.83 6.49 -2.86
N LEU A 80 1.06 7.12 -4.02
CA LEU A 80 1.93 6.58 -5.06
C LEU A 80 3.35 6.29 -4.56
N LEU A 81 3.96 7.24 -3.85
CA LEU A 81 5.31 7.07 -3.28
C LEU A 81 5.36 5.90 -2.29
N LEU A 82 4.32 5.76 -1.47
CA LEU A 82 4.21 4.67 -0.51
C LEU A 82 4.07 3.30 -1.21
N GLN A 83 3.31 3.22 -2.30
CA GLN A 83 3.18 2.00 -3.09
C GLN A 83 4.50 1.61 -3.75
N LEU A 84 5.25 2.59 -4.28
CA LEU A 84 6.59 2.35 -4.83
C LEU A 84 7.58 1.87 -3.77
N ALA A 85 7.53 2.45 -2.56
CA ALA A 85 8.34 1.98 -1.44
C ALA A 85 7.99 0.54 -1.05
N GLY A 86 6.70 0.17 -1.02
CA GLY A 86 6.27 -1.21 -0.74
C GLY A 86 6.66 -2.20 -1.84
N MET A 87 6.56 -1.79 -3.10
CA MET A 87 7.03 -2.56 -4.25
C MET A 87 8.54 -2.82 -4.16
N ALA A 88 9.35 -1.78 -3.88
CA ALA A 88 10.78 -1.92 -3.67
C ALA A 88 11.11 -2.83 -2.48
N ALA A 89 10.41 -2.68 -1.35
CA ALA A 89 10.58 -3.52 -0.17
C ALA A 89 10.27 -5.00 -0.47
N SER A 90 9.19 -5.30 -1.19
CA SER A 90 8.84 -6.67 -1.59
C SER A 90 9.83 -7.28 -2.57
N MET A 91 10.34 -6.49 -3.52
CA MET A 91 11.33 -6.94 -4.48
C MET A 91 12.69 -7.19 -3.81
N TYR A 92 13.08 -6.33 -2.88
CA TYR A 92 14.26 -6.55 -2.05
C TYR A 92 14.12 -7.82 -1.19
N GLN A 93 12.94 -8.04 -0.61
CA GLN A 93 12.67 -9.26 0.15
C GLN A 93 12.76 -10.52 -0.73
N ALA A 94 12.23 -10.47 -1.95
CA ALA A 94 12.23 -11.60 -2.87
C ALA A 94 13.64 -11.94 -3.39
N LEU A 95 14.47 -10.92 -3.67
CA LEU A 95 15.77 -11.09 -4.33
C LEU A 95 16.96 -11.19 -3.37
N VAL A 96 16.90 -10.53 -2.22
CA VAL A 96 18.04 -10.41 -1.29
C VAL A 96 17.74 -11.13 0.02
N ALA A 97 16.62 -10.79 0.67
CA ALA A 97 16.32 -11.33 2.00
C ALA A 97 15.93 -12.82 2.00
N SER A 98 15.55 -13.37 0.85
CA SER A 98 15.30 -14.82 0.67
C SER A 98 16.56 -15.67 0.77
N HIS A 99 17.74 -15.06 0.60
CA HIS A 99 19.04 -15.72 0.69
C HIS A 99 19.76 -15.47 2.02
N ASP A 100 19.27 -14.55 2.86
CA ASP A 100 19.87 -14.22 4.15
C ASP A 100 19.33 -15.12 5.27
N SER A 101 20.19 -16.02 5.77
CA SER A 101 19.91 -16.89 6.92
C SER A 101 20.15 -16.20 8.27
N GLN A 102 20.65 -14.97 8.28
CA GLN A 102 20.95 -14.23 9.51
C GLN A 102 19.70 -13.49 10.02
N CYS A 103 19.14 -14.02 11.09
CA CYS A 103 18.11 -13.37 11.88
C CYS A 103 18.71 -12.15 12.59
N ALA A 104 18.16 -10.95 12.35
CA ALA A 104 18.29 -9.75 13.20
C ALA A 104 19.47 -8.76 12.99
N MET A 105 19.89 -8.44 11.76
CA MET A 105 20.73 -7.25 11.51
C MET A 105 20.40 -6.49 10.20
N GLY A 106 19.11 -6.37 9.84
CA GLY A 106 18.69 -5.63 8.64
C GLY A 106 18.41 -4.14 8.89
N LEU A 107 18.32 -3.35 7.81
CA LEU A 107 17.74 -2.00 7.84
C LEU A 107 16.31 -2.00 8.42
N ALA A 108 15.58 -3.09 8.19
CA ALA A 108 14.23 -3.29 8.67
C ALA A 108 14.12 -3.27 10.20
N ASP A 109 15.02 -3.98 10.90
CA ASP A 109 15.04 -3.99 12.37
C ASP A 109 15.37 -2.60 12.93
N ARG A 110 16.30 -1.86 12.30
CA ARG A 110 16.62 -0.48 12.71
C ARG A 110 15.45 0.47 12.52
N LEU A 111 14.71 0.35 11.41
CA LEU A 111 13.50 1.15 11.17
C LEU A 111 12.39 0.79 12.15
N LEU A 112 12.19 -0.50 12.44
CA LEU A 112 11.18 -0.96 13.41
C LEU A 112 11.52 -0.48 14.83
N MET A 113 12.77 -0.64 15.27
CA MET A 113 13.24 -0.11 16.55
C MET A 113 13.12 1.41 16.62
N ALA A 114 13.52 2.14 15.57
CA ALA A 114 13.41 3.60 15.52
C ALA A 114 11.95 4.08 15.54
N SER A 115 11.04 3.31 14.94
CA SER A 115 9.61 3.63 14.94
C SER A 115 8.91 3.33 16.27
N GLY A 116 9.48 2.45 17.12
CA GLY A 116 8.87 2.06 18.40
C GLY A 116 7.55 1.29 18.28
N LEU A 117 7.15 0.89 17.06
CA LEU A 117 5.87 0.21 16.81
C LEU A 117 5.78 -1.17 17.47
N GLU A 118 6.91 -1.86 17.60
CA GLU A 118 6.97 -3.19 18.23
C GLU A 118 6.51 -3.13 19.70
N GLN A 119 6.95 -2.12 20.44
CA GLN A 119 6.56 -1.93 21.85
C GLN A 119 5.12 -1.44 21.99
N SER A 120 4.63 -0.69 21.00
CA SER A 120 3.29 -0.10 21.01
C SER A 120 2.19 -1.11 20.65
N TRP A 121 2.45 -2.00 19.68
CA TRP A 121 1.52 -3.04 19.26
C TRP A 121 2.21 -4.38 18.96
N PRO A 122 2.65 -5.11 20.01
CA PRO A 122 3.40 -6.34 19.84
C PRO A 122 2.59 -7.44 19.12
N TRP A 123 1.27 -7.49 19.30
CA TRP A 123 0.41 -8.49 18.66
C TRP A 123 0.41 -8.40 17.11
N MET A 124 0.70 -7.23 16.54
CA MET A 124 0.70 -7.00 15.09
C MET A 124 2.11 -6.87 14.50
N PHE A 125 3.07 -6.36 15.29
CA PHE A 125 4.41 -5.97 14.83
C PHE A 125 5.57 -6.78 15.40
N ALA A 126 5.33 -7.79 16.26
CA ALA A 126 6.40 -8.68 16.72
C ALA A 126 6.96 -9.52 15.56
N ALA A 127 8.24 -9.34 15.25
CA ALA A 127 8.98 -10.15 14.29
C ALA A 127 9.81 -11.19 15.03
N SER A 128 9.52 -12.48 14.83
CA SER A 128 10.07 -13.54 15.66
C SER A 128 10.72 -14.69 14.88
N SER A 129 10.82 -14.59 13.55
CA SER A 129 11.46 -15.61 12.70
C SER A 129 12.49 -15.05 11.74
N SER A 130 13.42 -15.93 11.34
CA SER A 130 14.39 -15.66 10.28
C SER A 130 13.70 -15.46 8.92
N CYS A 131 14.24 -14.57 8.07
CA CYS A 131 13.72 -14.33 6.71
C CYS A 131 13.78 -15.59 5.82
N ALA A 132 14.73 -16.49 6.09
CA ALA A 132 14.91 -17.76 5.37
C ALA A 132 13.77 -18.77 5.64
N GLU A 133 13.26 -18.87 6.86
CA GLU A 133 12.11 -19.72 7.17
C GLU A 133 10.80 -19.14 6.60
N ALA A 134 10.67 -17.82 6.58
CA ALA A 134 9.53 -17.14 5.98
C ALA A 134 9.48 -17.23 4.43
N ALA A 135 10.60 -17.57 3.77
CA ALA A 135 10.62 -17.83 2.33
C ALA A 135 10.03 -19.21 1.96
N ASN A 136 10.15 -20.19 2.85
CA ASN A 136 9.59 -21.54 2.67
C ASN A 136 8.11 -21.64 3.03
N ALA A 137 7.61 -20.65 3.79
CA ALA A 137 6.21 -20.41 4.04
C ALA A 137 5.48 -20.01 2.75
N SER A 138 4.89 -20.98 2.05
CA SER A 138 4.06 -20.72 0.86
C SER A 138 2.58 -20.73 1.24
N LEU A 139 1.86 -19.70 0.80
CA LEU A 139 0.39 -19.67 0.85
C LEU A 139 -0.10 -19.89 -0.59
N PHE A 140 -0.91 -20.92 -0.85
CA PHE A 140 -1.35 -21.30 -2.21
C PHE A 140 -0.20 -21.62 -3.20
N GLY A 141 0.97 -22.03 -2.71
CA GLY A 141 2.14 -22.31 -3.56
C GLY A 141 2.87 -21.06 -4.09
N LEU A 142 2.44 -19.87 -3.68
CA LEU A 142 3.11 -18.59 -3.94
C LEU A 142 3.80 -18.10 -2.66
N SER A 143 5.05 -17.65 -2.79
CA SER A 143 5.76 -17.04 -1.66
C SER A 143 5.16 -15.67 -1.34
N PHE A 144 5.02 -15.35 -0.05
CA PHE A 144 4.50 -14.06 0.43
C PHE A 144 5.12 -12.80 -0.21
N PRO A 145 6.44 -12.73 -0.51
CA PRO A 145 7.03 -11.57 -1.16
C PRO A 145 6.38 -11.24 -2.52
N TRP A 146 6.03 -12.27 -3.30
CA TRP A 146 5.40 -12.10 -4.61
C TRP A 146 3.95 -11.64 -4.49
N LEU A 147 3.23 -12.12 -3.47
CA LEU A 147 1.87 -11.64 -3.17
C LEU A 147 1.89 -10.15 -2.77
N GLY A 148 2.85 -9.75 -1.93
CA GLY A 148 3.08 -8.35 -1.58
C GLY A 148 3.38 -7.48 -2.81
N PHE A 149 4.31 -7.94 -3.65
CA PHE A 149 4.67 -7.24 -4.89
C PHE A 149 3.47 -7.05 -5.83
N GLY A 150 2.64 -8.09 -6.00
CA GLY A 150 1.42 -8.01 -6.79
C GLY A 150 0.45 -6.97 -6.25
N LEU A 151 0.25 -6.94 -4.93
CA LEU A 151 -0.61 -5.97 -4.27
C LEU A 151 -0.11 -4.53 -4.47
N PHE A 152 1.15 -4.24 -4.16
CA PHE A 152 1.73 -2.90 -4.33
C PHE A 152 1.71 -2.44 -5.80
N SER A 153 1.91 -3.37 -6.75
CA SER A 153 1.79 -3.08 -8.19
C SER A 153 0.38 -2.62 -8.58
N ILE A 154 -0.66 -3.28 -8.07
CA ILE A 154 -2.06 -2.85 -8.28
C ILE A 154 -2.29 -1.47 -7.66
N GLY A 155 -1.75 -1.21 -6.46
CA GLY A 155 -1.82 0.09 -5.79
C GLY A 155 -1.15 1.21 -6.58
N VAL A 156 -0.01 0.96 -7.22
CA VAL A 156 0.65 1.93 -8.13
C VAL A 156 -0.29 2.29 -9.28
N VAL A 157 -0.87 1.30 -9.96
CA VAL A 157 -1.79 1.53 -11.09
C VAL A 157 -3.01 2.33 -10.64
N GLN A 158 -3.62 1.96 -9.52
CA GLN A 158 -4.76 2.67 -8.94
C GLN A 158 -4.43 4.13 -8.60
N SER A 159 -3.25 4.38 -8.04
CA SER A 159 -2.76 5.73 -7.73
C SER A 159 -2.56 6.57 -8.99
N LEU A 160 -1.93 6.00 -10.03
CA LEU A 160 -1.72 6.68 -11.31
C LEU A 160 -3.05 7.02 -11.99
N VAL A 161 -4.03 6.11 -11.96
CA VAL A 161 -5.38 6.37 -12.48
C VAL A 161 -6.03 7.53 -11.72
N CYS A 162 -5.95 7.54 -10.39
CA CYS A 162 -6.49 8.64 -9.57
C CYS A 162 -5.83 9.98 -9.90
N ILE A 163 -4.49 10.04 -9.97
CA ILE A 163 -3.73 11.25 -10.31
C ILE A 163 -4.11 11.76 -11.71
N ARG A 164 -4.17 10.87 -12.71
CA ARG A 164 -4.54 11.25 -14.09
C ARG A 164 -5.95 11.84 -14.16
N LEU A 165 -6.91 11.26 -13.45
CA LEU A 165 -8.28 11.76 -13.42
C LEU A 165 -8.38 13.11 -12.71
N SER A 166 -7.61 13.31 -11.63
CA SER A 166 -7.56 14.57 -10.88
C SER A 166 -6.86 15.70 -11.66
N LEU A 167 -5.75 15.41 -12.34
CA LEU A 167 -5.05 16.39 -13.20
C LEU A 167 -5.93 16.83 -14.37
N ARG A 168 -6.56 15.88 -15.08
CA ARG A 168 -7.50 16.21 -16.16
C ARG A 168 -8.65 17.11 -15.69
N ALA A 169 -9.08 16.96 -14.45
CA ALA A 169 -10.12 17.82 -13.87
C ALA A 169 -9.61 19.25 -13.61
N SER A 170 -8.39 19.38 -13.08
CA SER A 170 -7.80 20.67 -12.70
C SER A 170 -7.40 21.52 -13.90
N PHE A 171 -6.90 20.92 -14.98
CA PHE A 171 -6.41 21.65 -16.16
C PHE A 171 -7.48 22.00 -17.19
N ARG A 172 -8.64 21.34 -17.17
CA ARG A 172 -9.75 21.60 -18.11
C ARG A 172 -10.29 23.04 -18.08
N PRO A 173 -10.52 23.69 -16.91
CA PRO A 173 -11.00 25.07 -16.88
C PRO A 173 -9.96 26.07 -17.43
N LEU A 174 -8.68 25.88 -17.15
CA LEU A 174 -7.60 26.77 -17.62
C LEU A 174 -7.47 26.78 -19.15
N LEU A 175 -7.64 25.62 -19.80
CA LEU A 175 -7.61 25.52 -21.26
C LEU A 175 -8.82 26.20 -21.91
N HIS A 176 -9.98 26.23 -21.25
CA HIS A 176 -11.16 26.89 -21.77
C HIS A 176 -11.05 28.42 -21.70
N GLU A 177 -10.34 28.93 -20.70
CA GLU A 177 -10.06 30.36 -20.52
C GLU A 177 -8.95 30.86 -21.47
N ALA A 178 -7.97 30.00 -21.78
CA ALA A 178 -6.93 30.29 -22.76
C ALA A 178 -7.42 30.27 -24.21
N ASN A 179 -8.43 29.44 -24.52
CA ASN A 179 -9.00 29.33 -25.88
C ASN A 179 -10.14 30.34 -26.15
N SER A 180 -10.58 31.10 -25.14
CA SER A 180 -11.62 32.14 -25.29
C SER A 180 -11.05 33.57 -25.41
N ARG A 181 -9.72 33.71 -25.44
CA ARG A 181 -9.01 34.95 -25.75
C ARG A 181 -8.35 34.83 -27.11
#